data_AF-A0A3L6F9Z6-F1
#
_entry.id   AF-A0A3L6F9Z6-F1
#
_cell.length_a   1.000
_cell.length_b   1.000
_cell.length_c   1.000
_cell.angle_alpha   90.00
_cell.angle_beta   90.00
_cell.angle_gamma   90.00
#
_symmetry.space_group_name_H-M   'P 1'
#
loop_
_entity.id
_entity.type
_entity.pdbx_description
1 polymer ?
#
loop_
_entity_poly.entity_id
_entity_poly.type
_entity_poly.pdbx_seq_one_letter_code
_entity_poly.pdbx_strand_id
1 'polypeptide(L)'
;MDDQGSKRKKAIIAGILAGTLSSLLFLCLVILTFFSAYKYGMLPFKSKDEPRIESFLQKNGNLHPKRYTYADVKRMTRSFTEKLGQGGFGAVYRGSLHDGRQVAVKMLKDTKGDGEEFMNEVASISRTCHVNIVTLTGFCLQGSKRALVYEYMPNGSLERYAFRAARYIELRCPLPWRASAPSPPLQPTPPPQPSSPPLSSTADR
;
A
#
# COMPACT_ATOMS: atom_id res chain seq x y z
N MET A 1 -61.79 1.59 -52.58
CA MET A 1 -62.04 1.82 -51.13
C MET A 1 -60.77 1.55 -50.30
N ASP A 2 -59.59 1.50 -50.94
CA ASP A 2 -58.40 0.81 -50.43
C ASP A 2 -57.36 1.75 -49.78
N ASP A 3 -57.47 3.04 -50.04
CA ASP A 3 -56.53 4.07 -49.55
C ASP A 3 -56.67 4.30 -48.02
N GLN A 4 -57.88 4.15 -47.47
CA GLN A 4 -58.16 4.32 -46.04
C GLN A 4 -57.43 3.27 -45.16
N GLY A 5 -57.31 2.04 -45.66
CA GLY A 5 -56.66 0.93 -44.95
C GLY A 5 -55.13 1.05 -44.90
N SER A 6 -54.52 1.56 -45.98
CA SER A 6 -53.07 1.78 -46.07
C SER A 6 -52.60 2.88 -45.12
N LYS A 7 -53.35 3.99 -45.04
CA LYS A 7 -53.08 5.11 -44.11
C LYS A 7 -53.09 4.68 -42.64
N ARG A 8 -54.05 3.84 -42.24
CA ARG A 8 -54.13 3.30 -40.87
C ARG A 8 -52.95 2.37 -40.53
N LYS A 9 -52.54 1.49 -41.44
CA LYS A 9 -51.37 0.61 -41.24
C LYS A 9 -50.08 1.40 -41.06
N LYS A 10 -49.86 2.44 -41.88
CA LYS A 10 -48.69 3.34 -41.76
C LYS A 10 -48.67 4.08 -40.42
N ALA A 11 -49.83 4.53 -39.93
CA ALA A 11 -49.94 5.19 -38.63
C ALA A 11 -49.60 4.25 -37.45
N ILE A 12 -50.05 2.99 -37.51
CA ILE A 12 -49.74 1.99 -36.48
C ILE A 12 -48.23 1.67 -36.46
N ILE A 13 -47.62 1.47 -37.63
CA ILE A 13 -46.18 1.18 -37.74
C ILE A 13 -45.34 2.36 -37.21
N ALA A 14 -45.72 3.59 -37.55
CA ALA A 14 -45.05 4.79 -37.04
C ALA A 14 -45.12 4.91 -35.51
N GLY A 15 -46.27 4.57 -34.91
CA GLY A 15 -46.43 4.57 -33.45
C GLY A 15 -45.55 3.54 -32.74
N ILE A 16 -45.43 2.33 -33.30
CA ILE A 16 -44.58 1.27 -32.74
C ILE A 16 -43.09 1.66 -32.82
N LEU A 17 -42.65 2.19 -33.97
CA LEU A 17 -41.27 2.64 -34.18
C LEU A 17 -40.88 3.78 -33.22
N ALA A 18 -41.77 4.74 -33.00
CA ALA A 18 -41.53 5.83 -32.07
C ALA A 18 -41.46 5.34 -30.61
N GLY A 19 -42.35 4.41 -30.22
CA GLY A 19 -42.39 3.85 -28.88
C GLY A 19 -41.15 3.02 -28.53
N THR A 20 -40.68 2.18 -29.45
CA THR A 20 -39.46 1.38 -29.23
C THR A 20 -38.22 2.26 -29.12
N LEU A 21 -38.07 3.27 -29.97
CA LEU A 21 -36.94 4.19 -29.92
C LEU A 21 -36.89 4.97 -28.60
N SER A 22 -38.04 5.48 -28.14
CA SER A 22 -38.14 6.18 -26.87
C SER A 22 -37.80 5.28 -25.67
N SER A 23 -38.26 4.02 -25.70
CA SER A 23 -38.00 3.05 -24.64
C SER A 23 -36.51 2.66 -24.57
N LEU A 24 -35.88 2.40 -25.71
CA LEU A 24 -34.44 2.10 -25.78
C LEU A 24 -33.60 3.29 -25.32
N LEU A 25 -33.94 4.52 -25.72
CA LEU A 25 -33.22 5.72 -25.29
C LEU A 25 -33.29 5.90 -23.78
N PHE A 26 -34.47 5.74 -23.19
CA PHE A 26 -34.67 5.84 -21.74
C PHE A 26 -33.86 4.79 -20.98
N LEU A 27 -33.91 3.53 -21.43
CA LEU A 27 -33.12 2.45 -20.84
C LEU A 27 -31.62 2.73 -20.96
N CYS A 28 -31.16 3.26 -22.09
CA CYS A 28 -29.77 3.64 -22.30
C CYS A 28 -29.33 4.76 -21.35
N LEU A 29 -30.17 5.78 -21.11
CA LEU A 29 -29.91 6.85 -20.14
C LEU A 29 -29.85 6.32 -18.71
N VAL A 30 -30.74 5.39 -18.32
CA VAL A 30 -30.69 4.75 -16.99
C VAL A 30 -29.40 3.94 -16.82
N ILE A 31 -29.00 3.19 -17.86
CA ILE A 31 -27.75 2.42 -17.84
C ILE A 31 -26.55 3.37 -17.77
N LEU A 32 -26.50 4.43 -18.58
CA LEU A 32 -25.42 5.41 -18.58
C LEU A 32 -25.32 6.15 -17.25
N THR A 33 -26.43 6.55 -16.64
CA THR A 33 -26.43 7.18 -15.31
C THR A 33 -25.98 6.22 -14.21
N PHE A 34 -26.38 4.95 -14.27
CA PHE A 34 -25.92 3.92 -13.36
C PHE A 34 -24.43 3.60 -13.52
N PHE A 35 -23.95 3.41 -14.76
CA PHE A 35 -22.53 3.22 -15.06
C PHE A 35 -21.71 4.46 -14.73
N SER A 36 -22.25 5.66 -14.92
CA SER A 36 -21.61 6.91 -14.51
C SER A 36 -21.55 6.98 -12.98
N ALA A 37 -22.62 6.69 -12.26
CA ALA A 37 -22.61 6.67 -10.79
C ALA A 37 -21.66 5.58 -10.24
N TYR A 38 -21.56 4.43 -10.92
CA TYR A 38 -20.68 3.33 -10.57
C TYR A 38 -19.21 3.64 -10.89
N LYS A 39 -18.92 4.22 -12.06
CA LYS A 39 -17.57 4.56 -12.53
C LYS A 39 -17.02 5.84 -11.90
N TYR A 40 -17.88 6.83 -11.64
CA TYR A 40 -17.57 8.08 -10.93
C TYR A 40 -17.81 8.00 -9.41
N GLY A 41 -18.25 6.85 -8.89
CA GLY A 41 -18.16 6.50 -7.47
C GLY A 41 -19.05 7.31 -6.53
N MET A 42 -20.33 7.48 -6.85
CA MET A 42 -21.26 8.30 -6.05
C MET A 42 -21.91 7.57 -4.87
N LEU A 43 -21.55 6.32 -4.60
CA LEU A 43 -21.77 5.75 -3.27
C LEU A 43 -20.42 5.80 -2.54
N PRO A 44 -20.07 6.93 -1.89
CA PRO A 44 -19.16 6.82 -0.78
C PRO A 44 -19.87 5.90 0.20
N PHE A 45 -19.44 4.64 0.27
CA PHE A 45 -19.73 3.81 1.41
C PHE A 45 -19.06 4.51 2.59
N LYS A 46 -19.77 5.49 3.16
CA LYS A 46 -19.39 6.17 4.39
C LYS A 46 -19.41 5.06 5.43
N SER A 47 -18.22 4.59 5.80
CA SER A 47 -18.13 3.63 6.90
C SER A 47 -18.67 4.34 8.14
N LYS A 48 -19.38 3.60 9.00
CA LYS A 48 -19.91 4.13 10.26
C LYS A 48 -18.81 4.72 11.16
N ASP A 49 -17.56 4.36 10.90
CA ASP A 49 -16.40 4.70 11.72
C ASP A 49 -15.83 6.09 11.39
N GLU A 50 -16.06 6.59 10.19
CA GLU A 50 -15.54 7.88 9.72
C GLU A 50 -15.84 9.04 10.69
N PRO A 51 -17.10 9.27 11.13
CA PRO A 51 -17.39 10.35 12.09
C PRO A 51 -16.79 10.11 13.48
N ARG A 52 -16.66 8.84 13.92
CA ARG A 52 -16.00 8.51 15.19
C ARG A 52 -14.51 8.88 15.11
N ILE A 53 -13.82 8.43 14.07
CA ILE A 53 -12.39 8.70 13.86
C ILE A 53 -12.12 10.20 13.78
N GLU A 54 -12.94 10.93 13.03
CA GLU A 54 -12.81 12.37 12.88
C GLU A 54 -12.98 13.09 14.23
N SER A 55 -13.97 12.68 15.04
CA SER A 55 -14.14 13.20 16.39
C SER A 55 -12.97 12.88 17.33
N PHE A 56 -12.34 11.70 17.19
CA PHE A 56 -11.16 11.33 17.97
C PHE A 56 -9.93 12.15 17.57
N LEU A 57 -9.70 12.39 16.28
CA LEU A 57 -8.60 13.22 15.78
C LEU A 57 -8.78 14.68 16.16
N GLN A 58 -10.01 15.20 16.17
CA GLN A 58 -10.32 16.55 16.63
C GLN A 58 -10.11 16.73 18.13
N LYS A 59 -10.41 15.71 18.94
CA LYS A 59 -10.34 15.81 20.41
C LYS A 59 -8.92 15.81 20.95
N ASN A 60 -7.98 15.16 20.26
CA ASN A 60 -6.68 14.79 20.82
C ASN A 60 -5.47 15.49 20.15
N GLY A 61 -5.68 16.49 19.28
CA GLY A 61 -4.60 17.20 18.58
C GLY A 61 -4.61 18.72 18.77
N ASN A 62 -3.50 19.29 19.27
CA ASN A 62 -3.24 20.74 19.18
C ASN A 62 -2.98 21.21 17.73
N LEU A 63 -2.77 20.26 16.81
CA LEU A 63 -2.64 20.45 15.36
C LEU A 63 -3.59 19.47 14.68
N HIS A 64 -4.66 19.97 14.06
CA HIS A 64 -5.63 19.14 13.38
C HIS A 64 -4.98 18.48 12.15
N PRO A 65 -4.88 17.14 12.08
CA PRO A 65 -4.31 16.46 10.92
C PRO A 65 -5.14 16.76 9.66
N LYS A 66 -4.46 17.04 8.54
CA LYS A 66 -5.17 17.37 7.29
C LYS A 66 -5.84 16.14 6.68
N ARG A 67 -7.10 16.28 6.27
CA ARG A 67 -7.81 15.24 5.53
C ARG A 67 -7.39 15.25 4.05
N TYR A 68 -7.00 14.09 3.54
CA TYR A 68 -6.60 13.84 2.16
C TYR A 68 -7.57 12.87 1.47
N THR A 69 -7.74 13.04 0.17
CA THR A 69 -8.43 12.04 -0.67
C THR A 69 -7.45 10.94 -1.08
N TYR A 70 -7.97 9.77 -1.51
CA TYR A 70 -7.11 8.72 -2.05
C TYR A 70 -6.32 9.19 -3.28
N ALA A 71 -6.89 10.09 -4.09
CA ALA A 71 -6.20 10.69 -5.22
C ALA A 71 -5.00 11.53 -4.76
N ASP A 72 -5.13 12.27 -3.66
CA ASP A 72 -4.01 13.00 -3.07
C ASP A 72 -2.92 12.07 -2.55
N VAL A 73 -3.32 10.99 -1.86
CA VAL A 73 -2.40 9.96 -1.37
C VAL A 73 -1.64 9.30 -2.53
N LYS A 74 -2.34 8.95 -3.61
CA LYS A 74 -1.73 8.37 -4.80
C LYS A 74 -0.76 9.37 -5.44
N ARG A 75 -1.12 10.65 -5.50
CA ARG A 75 -0.25 11.69 -6.08
C ARG A 75 1.00 11.93 -5.24
N MET A 76 0.87 12.10 -3.92
CA MET A 76 2.02 12.36 -3.03
C MET A 76 3.01 11.20 -2.99
N THR A 77 2.54 9.96 -3.17
CA THR A 77 3.37 8.75 -3.22
C THR A 77 3.86 8.39 -4.63
N ARG A 78 3.59 9.23 -5.63
CA ARG A 78 3.90 8.97 -7.05
C ARG A 78 3.32 7.65 -7.56
N SER A 79 2.12 7.29 -7.10
CA SER A 79 1.47 5.98 -7.30
C SER A 79 2.19 4.83 -6.58
N PHE A 80 2.59 5.06 -5.33
CA PHE A 80 3.17 4.04 -4.44
C PHE A 80 4.51 3.45 -4.93
N THR A 81 5.33 4.24 -5.63
CA THR A 81 6.56 3.76 -6.26
C THR A 81 7.64 3.34 -5.26
N GLU A 82 7.84 4.13 -4.20
CA GLU A 82 8.93 3.92 -3.24
C GLU A 82 8.38 3.37 -1.93
N LYS A 83 8.54 2.07 -1.72
CA LYS A 83 8.11 1.39 -0.51
C LYS A 83 9.23 1.44 0.55
N LEU A 84 8.91 2.03 1.69
CA LEU A 84 9.81 2.14 2.85
C LEU A 84 9.77 0.90 3.74
N GLY A 85 8.64 0.20 3.78
CA GLY A 85 8.50 -1.00 4.60
C GLY A 85 7.13 -1.67 4.48
N GLN A 86 7.00 -2.85 5.07
CA GLN A 86 5.75 -3.58 5.19
C GLN A 86 5.72 -4.35 6.51
N GLY A 87 4.56 -4.38 7.17
CA GLY A 87 4.33 -5.17 8.37
C GLY A 87 2.90 -5.73 8.42
N GLY A 88 2.53 -6.25 9.59
CA GLY A 88 1.19 -6.80 9.84
C GLY A 88 0.07 -5.80 9.52
N PHE A 89 0.31 -4.52 9.84
CA PHE A 89 -0.65 -3.43 9.74
C PHE A 89 -0.71 -2.74 8.37
N GLY A 90 0.09 -3.18 7.39
CA GLY A 90 0.09 -2.64 6.03
C GLY A 90 1.46 -2.22 5.53
N ALA A 91 1.47 -1.38 4.49
CA ALA A 91 2.69 -0.98 3.78
C ALA A 91 2.94 0.52 3.95
N VAL A 92 4.21 0.90 4.09
CA VAL A 92 4.64 2.29 4.23
C VAL A 92 5.37 2.71 2.96
N TYR A 93 5.00 3.86 2.41
CA TYR A 93 5.57 4.41 1.19
C TYR A 93 6.15 5.80 1.46
N ARG A 94 7.18 6.17 0.70
CA ARG A 94 7.68 7.53 0.70
C ARG A 94 6.75 8.41 -0.12
N GLY A 95 6.57 9.64 0.31
CA GLY A 95 5.85 10.65 -0.44
C GLY A 95 6.42 12.04 -0.25
N SER A 96 5.87 12.97 -1.02
CA SER A 96 6.16 14.40 -0.92
C SER A 96 4.87 15.19 -1.02
N LEU A 97 4.68 16.13 -0.10
CA LEU A 97 3.60 17.10 -0.14
C LEU A 97 3.88 18.18 -1.19
N HIS A 98 2.85 18.94 -1.57
CA HIS A 98 2.96 20.03 -2.55
C HIS A 98 3.93 21.15 -2.11
N ASP A 99 4.15 21.29 -0.80
CA ASP A 99 5.10 22.24 -0.21
C ASP A 99 6.55 21.70 -0.15
N GLY A 100 6.81 20.52 -0.72
CA GLY A 100 8.13 19.90 -0.76
C GLY A 100 8.49 19.09 0.49
N ARG A 101 7.69 19.12 1.56
CA ARG A 101 7.95 18.31 2.76
C ARG A 101 7.86 16.82 2.43
N GLN A 102 8.82 16.06 2.95
CA GLN A 102 8.82 14.61 2.80
C GLN A 102 7.92 13.95 3.84
N VAL A 103 7.16 12.96 3.40
CA VAL A 103 6.21 12.24 4.24
C VAL A 103 6.36 10.73 4.10
N ALA A 104 5.96 10.01 5.16
CA ALA A 104 5.79 8.57 5.15
C ALA A 104 4.28 8.26 5.16
N VAL A 105 3.81 7.57 4.12
CA VAL A 105 2.40 7.22 3.93
C VAL A 105 2.20 5.76 4.28
N LYS A 106 1.56 5.48 5.42
CA LYS A 106 1.19 4.12 5.82
C LYS A 106 -0.20 3.79 5.26
N MET A 107 -0.23 2.91 4.27
CA MET A 107 -1.45 2.29 3.76
C MET A 107 -1.86 1.18 4.71
N LEU A 108 -3.07 1.29 5.26
CA LEU A 108 -3.61 0.30 6.19
C LEU A 108 -4.30 -0.81 5.39
N LYS A 109 -4.26 -2.04 5.91
CA LYS A 109 -4.90 -3.18 5.24
C LYS A 109 -6.43 -3.03 5.23
N ASP A 110 -7.04 -3.58 4.19
CA ASP A 110 -8.48 -3.76 4.09
C ASP A 110 -8.89 -4.85 5.08
N THR A 111 -9.36 -4.43 6.25
CA THR A 111 -9.99 -5.36 7.19
C THR A 111 -11.43 -5.59 6.77
N LYS A 112 -11.81 -6.85 6.58
CA LYS A 112 -13.22 -7.25 6.42
C LYS A 112 -14.08 -7.00 7.67
N GLY A 113 -13.44 -6.66 8.81
CA GLY A 113 -14.09 -6.26 10.06
C GLY A 113 -14.27 -4.76 10.19
N ASP A 114 -15.30 -4.39 10.96
CA ASP A 114 -15.97 -3.10 11.26
C ASP A 114 -15.09 -1.90 11.62
N GLY A 115 -13.98 -1.67 10.89
CA GLY A 115 -13.07 -0.56 11.13
C GLY A 115 -12.20 -0.66 12.38
N GLU A 116 -12.33 -1.71 13.19
CA GLU A 116 -11.68 -1.82 14.51
C GLU A 116 -10.14 -1.78 14.48
N GLU A 117 -9.48 -2.44 13.53
CA GLU A 117 -8.01 -2.35 13.40
C GLU A 117 -7.53 -0.94 13.06
N PHE A 118 -8.30 -0.23 12.22
CA PHE A 118 -8.03 1.17 11.91
C PHE A 118 -8.24 2.04 13.16
N MET A 119 -9.33 1.81 13.90
CA MET A 119 -9.62 2.52 15.16
C MET A 119 -8.59 2.23 16.23
N ASN A 120 -8.10 1.00 16.36
CA ASN A 120 -7.06 0.63 17.32
C ASN A 120 -5.75 1.32 17.00
N GLU A 121 -5.38 1.41 15.72
CA GLU A 121 -4.18 2.15 15.30
C GLU A 121 -4.34 3.65 15.61
N VAL A 122 -5.46 4.27 15.19
CA VAL A 122 -5.73 5.70 15.48
C VAL A 122 -5.82 5.97 16.97
N ALA A 123 -6.46 5.11 17.76
CA ALA A 123 -6.55 5.24 19.20
C ALA A 123 -5.19 5.07 19.87
N SER A 124 -4.33 4.19 19.35
CA SER A 124 -2.95 4.03 19.82
C SER A 124 -2.14 5.30 19.59
N ILE A 125 -2.15 5.83 18.35
CA ILE A 125 -1.45 7.07 17.97
C ILE A 125 -2.00 8.27 18.77
N SER A 126 -3.31 8.33 18.93
CA SER A 126 -3.99 9.45 19.57
C SER A 126 -3.71 9.55 21.08
N ARG A 127 -3.33 8.45 21.73
CA ARG A 127 -2.95 8.43 23.16
C ARG A 127 -1.49 8.77 23.38
N THR A 128 -0.68 8.83 22.33
CA THR A 128 0.77 9.00 22.41
C THR A 128 1.19 10.38 21.90
N CYS A 129 1.03 11.42 22.73
CA CYS A 129 1.67 12.72 22.53
C CYS A 129 2.91 12.82 23.40
N HIS A 130 4.06 12.38 22.87
CA HIS A 130 5.36 12.54 23.51
C HIS A 130 6.36 13.08 22.47
N VAL A 131 7.38 13.84 22.92
CA VAL A 131 8.40 14.50 22.06
C VAL A 131 9.11 13.55 21.08
N ASN A 132 9.04 12.24 21.31
CA ASN A 132 9.73 11.21 20.53
C ASN A 132 8.80 10.43 19.58
N ILE A 133 7.66 11.00 19.20
CA ILE A 133 6.63 10.31 18.40
C ILE A 133 6.40 11.07 17.10
N VAL A 134 6.57 10.37 15.98
CA VAL A 134 6.50 10.94 14.63
C VAL A 134 5.17 11.66 14.43
N THR A 135 5.21 12.94 14.04
CA THR A 135 4.03 13.78 13.90
C THR A 135 3.12 13.27 12.78
N LEU A 136 1.84 13.03 13.12
CA LEU A 136 0.78 12.73 12.15
C LEU A 136 0.35 14.03 11.46
N THR A 137 0.69 14.18 10.19
CA THR A 137 0.40 15.38 9.39
C THR A 137 -0.96 15.32 8.70
N GLY A 138 -1.48 14.12 8.48
CA GLY A 138 -2.80 13.95 7.88
C GLY A 138 -3.23 12.50 7.72
N PHE A 139 -4.43 12.32 7.17
CA PHE A 139 -5.06 11.01 7.02
C PHE A 139 -5.97 10.95 5.78
N CYS A 140 -6.23 9.74 5.30
CA CYS A 140 -7.19 9.45 4.24
C CYS A 140 -8.15 8.36 4.72
N LEU A 141 -9.45 8.64 4.58
CA LEU A 141 -10.56 7.74 4.87
C LEU A 141 -11.51 7.74 3.69
N GLN A 142 -11.38 6.76 2.80
CA GLN A 142 -12.25 6.63 1.63
C GLN A 142 -12.61 5.16 1.39
N GLY A 143 -13.70 4.70 2.02
CA GLY A 143 -14.11 3.30 2.00
C GLY A 143 -13.03 2.39 2.60
N SER A 144 -12.59 1.39 1.83
CA SER A 144 -11.49 0.50 2.25
C SER A 144 -10.12 1.17 2.18
N LYS A 145 -9.98 2.22 1.35
CA LYS A 145 -8.72 2.93 1.13
C LYS A 145 -8.42 3.88 2.29
N ARG A 146 -7.69 3.36 3.27
CA ARG A 146 -7.33 4.06 4.50
C ARG A 146 -5.82 4.27 4.59
N ALA A 147 -5.40 5.50 4.90
CA ALA A 147 -3.99 5.83 4.99
C ALA A 147 -3.70 6.87 6.08
N LEU A 148 -2.50 6.80 6.64
CA LEU A 148 -1.97 7.77 7.60
C LEU A 148 -0.71 8.41 7.01
N VAL A 149 -0.60 9.73 7.13
CA VAL A 149 0.48 10.54 6.56
C VAL A 149 1.30 11.11 7.70
N TYR A 150 2.52 10.64 7.83
CA TYR A 150 3.48 11.05 8.86
C TYR A 150 4.59 11.88 8.27
N GLU A 151 5.25 12.66 9.10
CA GLU A 151 6.55 13.24 8.75
C GLU A 151 7.56 12.14 8.42
N TYR A 152 8.31 12.33 7.33
CA TYR A 152 9.34 11.37 6.94
C TYR A 152 10.55 11.47 7.86
N MET A 153 10.97 10.33 8.40
CA MET A 153 12.15 10.22 9.26
C MET A 153 13.37 9.80 8.42
N PRO A 154 14.30 10.72 8.07
CA PRO A 154 15.42 10.44 7.16
C PRO A 154 16.42 9.43 7.74
N ASN A 155 16.47 9.32 9.06
CA ASN A 155 17.32 8.39 9.78
C ASN A 155 16.82 6.93 9.72
N GLY A 156 15.59 6.71 9.24
CA GLY A 156 14.99 5.39 9.08
C GLY A 156 14.50 4.79 10.40
N SER A 157 14.21 3.49 10.39
CA SER A 157 13.65 2.77 11.55
C SER A 157 14.71 2.54 12.63
N LEU A 158 14.25 2.38 13.88
CA LEU A 158 15.10 1.95 15.01
C LEU A 158 15.82 0.62 14.70
N GLU A 159 15.17 -0.28 13.95
CA GLU A 159 15.74 -1.54 13.48
C GLU A 159 17.08 -1.33 12.77
N ARG A 160 17.21 -0.29 11.94
CA ARG A 160 18.47 0.02 11.24
C ARG A 160 19.61 0.33 12.21
N TYR A 161 19.30 1.00 13.33
CA TYR A 161 20.28 1.32 14.36
C TYR A 161 20.61 0.11 15.24
N ALA A 162 19.59 -0.68 15.61
CA ALA A 162 19.78 -1.92 16.37
C ALA A 162 20.65 -2.93 15.62
N PHE A 163 20.41 -3.14 14.30
CA PHE A 163 21.23 -4.02 13.47
C PHE A 163 22.65 -3.48 13.25
N ARG A 164 22.83 -2.16 13.12
CA ARG A 164 24.17 -1.55 13.07
C ARG A 164 24.93 -1.77 14.37
N ALA A 165 24.28 -1.60 15.52
CA ALA A 165 24.87 -1.86 16.82
C ALA A 165 25.21 -3.35 16.99
N ALA A 166 24.31 -4.26 16.61
CA ALA A 166 24.55 -5.70 16.64
C ALA A 166 25.74 -6.12 15.75
N ARG A 167 25.85 -5.56 14.53
CA ARG A 167 27.04 -5.77 13.67
C ARG A 167 28.33 -5.21 14.26
N TYR A 168 28.26 -4.05 14.91
CA TYR A 168 29.42 -3.44 15.56
C TYR A 168 29.88 -4.29 16.76
N ILE A 169 28.94 -4.85 17.52
CA ILE A 169 29.21 -5.76 18.63
C ILE A 169 29.74 -7.10 18.10
N GLU A 170 29.18 -7.68 17.03
CA GLU A 170 29.71 -8.90 16.40
C GLU A 170 31.16 -8.73 15.91
N LEU A 171 31.52 -7.56 15.39
CA LEU A 171 32.87 -7.26 14.89
C LEU A 171 33.89 -7.00 16.02
N ARG A 172 33.45 -6.59 17.22
CA ARG A 172 34.34 -6.26 18.36
C ARG A 172 34.31 -7.26 19.50
N CYS A 173 33.25 -8.05 19.61
CA CYS A 173 32.99 -9.03 20.65
C CYS A 173 32.23 -10.21 20.02
N PRO A 174 32.92 -11.18 19.39
CA PRO A 174 32.26 -12.41 18.96
C PRO A 174 31.58 -13.03 20.19
N LEU A 175 30.27 -13.24 20.09
CA LEU A 175 29.47 -13.70 21.22
C LEU A 175 30.04 -15.05 21.72
N PRO A 176 30.27 -15.20 23.04
CA PRO A 176 31.03 -16.32 23.61
C PRO A 176 30.41 -17.69 23.34
N TRP A 177 29.10 -17.78 23.09
CA TRP A 177 28.42 -19.05 22.80
C TRP A 177 28.82 -19.68 21.45
N ARG A 178 29.40 -18.91 20.52
CA ARG A 178 29.89 -19.44 19.24
C ARG A 178 31.27 -20.09 19.35
N ALA A 179 31.99 -19.86 20.45
CA ALA A 179 33.26 -20.55 20.75
C ALA A 179 33.04 -21.97 21.33
N SER A 180 31.79 -22.33 21.67
CA SER A 180 31.43 -23.62 22.27
C SER A 180 30.89 -24.64 21.26
N ALA A 181 30.84 -24.31 19.96
CA ALA A 181 30.46 -25.28 18.96
C ALA A 181 31.54 -26.38 18.92
N PRO A 182 31.19 -27.66 19.08
CA PRO A 182 32.17 -28.74 18.94
C PRO A 182 32.79 -28.64 17.55
N SER A 183 34.12 -28.66 17.51
CA SER A 183 34.88 -28.63 16.27
C SER A 183 34.35 -29.71 15.31
N PRO A 184 34.12 -29.38 14.03
CA PRO A 184 33.69 -30.36 13.05
C PRO A 184 34.69 -31.52 13.04
N PRO A 185 34.23 -32.77 12.89
CA PRO A 185 35.12 -33.93 12.87
C PRO A 185 36.19 -33.73 11.79
N LEU A 186 37.45 -33.92 12.18
CA LEU A 186 38.59 -33.87 11.28
C LEU A 186 38.30 -34.78 10.07
N GLN A 187 38.22 -34.17 8.89
CA GLN A 187 38.11 -34.94 7.66
C GLN A 187 39.38 -35.80 7.51
N PRO A 188 39.25 -37.06 7.06
CA PRO A 188 40.41 -37.91 6.86
C PRO A 188 41.34 -37.26 5.84
N THR A 189 42.61 -37.10 6.23
CA THR A 189 43.65 -36.56 5.37
C THR A 189 43.78 -37.42 4.12
N PRO A 190 43.78 -36.83 2.91
CA PRO A 190 43.95 -37.60 1.69
C PRO A 190 45.33 -38.29 1.69
N PRO A 191 45.43 -39.50 1.10
CA PRO A 191 46.68 -40.23 1.04
C PRO A 191 47.74 -39.43 0.27
N PRO A 192 49.03 -39.55 0.64
CA PRO A 192 50.11 -38.82 -0.01
C PRO A 192 50.15 -39.16 -1.50
N GLN A 193 50.12 -38.13 -2.35
CA GLN A 193 50.28 -38.26 -3.79
C GLN A 193 51.71 -38.74 -4.11
N PRO A 194 51.89 -39.70 -5.03
CA PRO A 194 53.21 -40.14 -5.42
C PRO A 194 53.98 -39.00 -6.10
N SER A 195 55.24 -38.83 -5.69
CA SER A 195 56.19 -37.87 -6.25
C SER A 195 56.37 -38.09 -7.76
N SER A 196 56.27 -37.01 -8.52
CA SER A 196 56.51 -36.98 -9.96
C SER A 196 57.93 -37.47 -10.29
N PRO A 197 58.15 -38.23 -11.38
CA PRO A 197 59.51 -38.56 -11.80
C PRO A 197 60.19 -37.32 -12.38
N PRO A 198 61.53 -37.20 -12.25
CA PRO A 198 62.25 -36.05 -12.79
C PRO A 198 62.24 -36.08 -14.32
N LEU A 199 62.05 -34.89 -14.90
CA LEU A 199 62.16 -34.64 -16.33
C LEU A 199 63.63 -34.80 -16.74
N SER A 200 63.95 -35.88 -17.46
CA SER A 200 65.26 -36.02 -18.11
C SER A 200 65.26 -35.20 -19.40
N SER A 201 65.92 -34.05 -19.36
CA SER A 201 66.37 -33.36 -20.58
C SER A 201 67.66 -34.01 -21.07
N THR A 202 67.62 -34.67 -22.23
CA THR A 202 68.82 -34.89 -23.04
C THR A 202 68.54 -34.33 -24.42
N ALA A 203 69.01 -33.11 -24.62
CA ALA A 203 69.41 -32.61 -25.92
C ALA A 203 70.85 -33.10 -26.13
N ASP A 204 71.09 -33.87 -27.19
CA ASP A 204 72.33 -33.77 -27.97
C ASP A 204 72.24 -34.58 -29.28
N ARG A 205 72.56 -33.85 -30.37
CA ARG A 205 72.97 -34.23 -31.74
C ARG A 205 72.07 -35.06 -32.65
#